data_AF-A0A1Q8KH73-F1
#
_entry.id   AF-A0A1Q8KH73-F1
#
_cell.length_a   1.000
_cell.length_b   1.000
_cell.length_c   1.000
_cell.angle_alpha   90.00
_cell.angle_beta   90.00
_cell.angle_gamma   90.00
#
_symmetry.space_group_name_H-M   'P 1'
#
loop_
_entity.id
_entity.type
_entity.pdbx_description
1 polymer ?
#
loop_
_entity_poly.entity_id
_entity_poly.type
_entity_poly.pdbx_seq_one_letter_code
_entity_poly.pdbx_strand_id
1 'polypeptide(L)'
;MTHVPEVLFVCVHNAGRSQMAAALLTHPAAGAVVVRSAGSAPADTINPAVREAMAEIGVDLTDAAPKKLTTDAVEASDVVITMGCGDACPSSRASATSTGSSPIPEGKTSPPSAKSATRSND
;
A
#
# COMPACT_ATOMS: atom_id res chain seq x y z
N MET A 1 3.49 -10.85 29.70
CA MET A 1 4.50 -11.12 28.65
C MET A 1 4.50 -9.91 27.74
N THR A 2 5.64 -9.28 27.53
CA THR A 2 5.75 -8.15 26.58
C THR A 2 6.10 -8.75 25.22
N HIS A 3 5.11 -8.98 24.37
CA HIS A 3 5.35 -9.31 22.97
C HIS A 3 5.69 -8.04 22.19
N VAL A 4 6.40 -8.21 21.06
CA VAL A 4 6.66 -7.10 20.14
C VAL A 4 5.33 -6.72 19.49
N PRO A 5 4.87 -5.45 19.57
CA PRO A 5 3.60 -5.07 19.01
C PRO A 5 3.55 -5.29 17.49
N GLU A 6 2.42 -5.76 16.98
CA GLU A 6 2.22 -6.04 15.56
C GLU A 6 1.22 -5.05 14.93
N VAL A 7 1.64 -4.40 13.84
CA VAL A 7 0.84 -3.40 13.09
C VAL A 7 0.50 -3.94 11.71
N LEU A 8 -0.78 -3.90 11.33
CA LEU A 8 -1.28 -4.34 10.04
C LEU A 8 -1.90 -3.17 9.24
N PHE A 9 -1.31 -2.87 8.08
CA PHE A 9 -1.87 -1.91 7.12
C PHE A 9 -2.76 -2.61 6.08
N VAL A 10 -3.97 -2.10 5.87
CA VAL A 10 -4.95 -2.74 4.98
C VAL A 10 -5.48 -1.77 3.93
N CYS A 11 -5.48 -2.19 2.67
CA CYS A 11 -6.22 -1.50 1.60
C CYS A 11 -6.99 -2.51 0.74
N VAL A 12 -7.51 -2.12 -0.42
CA VAL A 12 -8.22 -3.06 -1.30
C VAL A 12 -7.23 -4.04 -1.95
N HIS A 13 -6.30 -3.53 -2.76
CA HIS A 13 -5.45 -4.36 -3.61
C HIS A 13 -4.12 -4.80 -3.00
N ASN A 14 -3.73 -4.25 -1.85
CA ASN A 14 -2.40 -4.43 -1.27
C ASN A 14 -1.24 -4.25 -2.27
N ALA A 15 -1.43 -3.33 -3.21
CA ALA A 15 -0.48 -3.01 -4.28
C ALA A 15 -0.03 -1.54 -4.25
N GLY A 16 -0.48 -0.76 -3.24
CA GLY A 16 -0.18 0.66 -3.13
C GLY A 16 -0.10 1.17 -1.71
N ARG A 17 -1.11 1.90 -1.23
CA ARG A 17 -1.09 2.58 0.09
C ARG A 17 -0.60 1.70 1.25
N SER A 18 -1.14 0.50 1.40
CA SER A 18 -0.73 -0.39 2.51
C SER A 18 0.69 -0.94 2.36
N GLN A 19 1.22 -1.05 1.14
CA GLN A 19 2.61 -1.45 0.88
C GLN A 19 3.58 -0.32 1.23
N MET A 20 3.26 0.91 0.78
CA MET A 20 4.03 2.10 1.11
C MET A 20 4.08 2.33 2.61
N ALA A 21 2.92 2.28 3.28
CA ALA A 21 2.83 2.51 4.72
C ALA A 21 3.64 1.46 5.52
N ALA A 22 3.55 0.18 5.14
CA ALA A 22 4.32 -0.87 5.78
C ALA A 22 5.83 -0.66 5.60
N ALA A 23 6.27 -0.33 4.39
CA ALA A 23 7.69 -0.12 4.11
C ALA A 23 8.24 1.12 4.83
N LEU A 24 7.46 2.21 4.86
CA LEU A 24 7.83 3.45 5.57
C LEU A 24 7.87 3.28 7.09
N LEU A 25 7.06 2.41 7.68
CA LEU A 25 7.11 2.15 9.12
C LEU A 25 8.22 1.16 9.50
N THR A 26 8.54 0.20 8.64
CA THR A 26 9.50 -0.87 8.96
C THR A 26 10.88 -0.33 9.33
N HIS A 27 11.39 0.65 8.60
CA HIS A 27 12.72 1.20 8.85
C HIS A 27 12.83 1.96 10.19
N PRO A 28 12.00 2.98 10.49
CA PRO A 28 12.07 3.70 11.77
C PRO A 28 11.67 2.84 12.97
N ALA A 29 10.91 1.76 12.76
CA ALA A 29 10.55 0.82 13.82
C ALA A 29 11.77 0.08 14.41
N ALA A 30 12.82 -0.15 13.63
CA ALA A 30 14.05 -0.83 14.08
C ALA A 30 13.81 -2.13 14.89
N GLY A 31 12.78 -2.90 14.51
CA GLY A 31 12.39 -4.15 15.19
C GLY A 31 11.56 -3.98 16.47
N ALA A 32 11.25 -2.74 16.88
CA ALA A 32 10.36 -2.46 18.01
C ALA A 32 8.89 -2.78 17.71
N VAL A 33 8.52 -2.89 16.43
CA VAL A 33 7.20 -3.37 16.00
C VAL A 33 7.33 -4.33 14.81
N VAL A 34 6.46 -5.32 14.73
CA VAL A 34 6.29 -6.17 13.55
C VAL A 34 5.33 -5.48 12.60
N VAL A 35 5.75 -5.21 11.37
CA VAL A 35 4.93 -4.49 10.39
C VAL A 35 4.46 -5.43 9.28
N ARG A 36 3.15 -5.44 9.02
CA ARG A 36 2.50 -6.25 7.98
C ARG A 36 1.57 -5.42 7.11
N SER A 37 1.28 -5.93 5.91
CA SER A 37 0.27 -5.36 5.02
C SER A 37 -0.59 -6.43 4.37
N ALA A 38 -1.85 -6.10 4.08
CA ALA A 38 -2.79 -7.00 3.43
C ALA A 38 -3.86 -6.25 2.60
N GLY A 39 -4.62 -7.03 1.81
CA GLY A 39 -5.64 -6.53 0.88
C GLY A 39 -6.93 -7.33 0.93
N SER A 40 -8.09 -6.66 0.91
CA SER A 40 -9.39 -7.33 0.82
C SER A 40 -9.61 -8.01 -0.54
N ALA A 41 -9.06 -7.46 -1.61
CA ALA A 41 -9.05 -8.03 -2.96
C ALA A 41 -7.67 -7.80 -3.60
N PRO A 42 -6.65 -8.61 -3.26
CA PRO A 42 -5.28 -8.39 -3.71
C PRO A 42 -5.16 -8.35 -5.23
N ALA A 43 -4.32 -7.44 -5.74
CA ALA A 43 -3.89 -7.50 -7.13
C ALA A 43 -2.81 -8.57 -7.33
N ASP A 44 -2.46 -8.86 -8.58
CA ASP A 44 -1.41 -9.85 -8.89
C ASP A 44 -0.01 -9.30 -8.56
N THR A 45 0.21 -8.00 -8.72
CA THR A 45 1.51 -7.35 -8.52
C THR A 45 1.39 -6.01 -7.82
N ILE A 46 2.48 -5.56 -7.21
CA ILE A 46 2.62 -4.18 -6.71
C ILE A 46 2.46 -3.19 -7.88
N ASN A 47 1.79 -2.07 -7.65
CA ASN A 47 1.63 -1.03 -8.65
C ASN A 47 3.02 -0.48 -9.04
N PRO A 48 3.39 -0.43 -10.34
CA PRO A 48 4.66 0.11 -10.79
C PRO A 48 4.95 1.54 -10.28
N ALA A 49 3.95 2.41 -10.23
CA ALA A 49 4.11 3.78 -9.72
C ALA A 49 4.50 3.81 -8.22
N VAL A 50 4.08 2.78 -7.47
CA VAL A 50 4.45 2.64 -6.05
C VAL A 50 5.89 2.13 -5.92
N ARG A 51 6.33 1.22 -6.80
CA ARG A 51 7.74 0.79 -6.85
C ARG A 51 8.64 1.96 -7.19
N GLU A 52 8.27 2.76 -8.18
CA GLU A 52 9.01 3.95 -8.60
C GLU A 52 9.09 4.98 -7.46
N ALA A 53 7.95 5.37 -6.88
CA ALA A 53 7.92 6.36 -5.79
C ALA A 53 8.71 5.92 -4.55
N MET A 54 8.73 4.62 -4.22
CA MET A 54 9.49 4.12 -3.08
C MET A 54 10.99 4.03 -3.40
N ALA A 55 11.35 3.71 -4.65
CA ALA A 55 12.74 3.73 -5.09
C ALA A 55 13.35 5.14 -5.06
N GLU A 56 12.57 6.19 -5.38
CA GLU A 56 13.00 7.60 -5.27
C GLU A 56 13.48 7.97 -3.87
N ILE A 57 12.93 7.34 -2.83
CA ILE A 57 13.31 7.56 -1.43
C ILE A 57 14.23 6.46 -0.87
N GLY A 58 14.77 5.60 -1.74
CA GLY A 58 15.72 4.56 -1.37
C GLY A 58 15.10 3.33 -0.70
N VAL A 59 13.80 3.10 -0.87
CA VAL A 59 13.10 1.93 -0.32
C VAL A 59 12.80 0.93 -1.44
N ASP A 60 13.42 -0.24 -1.37
CA ASP A 60 13.20 -1.32 -2.32
C ASP A 60 11.95 -2.15 -1.95
N LEU A 61 11.07 -2.34 -2.93
CA LEU A 61 9.87 -3.17 -2.84
C LEU A 61 9.95 -4.42 -3.74
N THR A 62 11.11 -4.76 -4.29
CA THR A 62 11.29 -5.88 -5.25
C THR A 62 10.67 -7.19 -4.74
N ASP A 63 10.93 -7.53 -3.47
CA ASP A 63 10.42 -8.74 -2.83
C ASP A 63 9.00 -8.58 -2.22
N ALA A 64 8.39 -7.40 -2.33
CA ALA A 64 7.04 -7.18 -1.87
C ALA A 64 6.02 -7.76 -2.86
N ALA A 65 5.02 -8.46 -2.31
CA ALA A 65 3.90 -9.03 -3.06
C ALA A 65 2.57 -8.70 -2.37
N PRO A 66 1.49 -8.46 -3.14
CA PRO A 66 0.14 -8.37 -2.58
C PRO A 66 -0.28 -9.65 -1.86
N LYS A 67 -0.91 -9.51 -0.70
CA LYS A 67 -1.33 -10.59 0.19
C LYS A 67 -2.78 -10.41 0.59
N LYS A 68 -3.51 -11.54 0.68
CA LYS A 68 -4.91 -11.56 1.10
C LYS A 68 -5.04 -11.23 2.58
N LEU A 69 -6.00 -10.37 2.91
CA LEU A 69 -6.43 -10.14 4.27
C LEU A 69 -7.14 -11.39 4.81
N THR A 70 -6.63 -11.92 5.93
CA THR A 70 -7.21 -13.05 6.65
C THR A 70 -7.64 -12.62 8.04
N THR A 71 -8.61 -13.32 8.62
CA THR A 71 -9.03 -13.11 10.01
C THR A 71 -7.85 -13.30 10.97
N ASP A 72 -7.06 -14.34 10.78
CA ASP A 72 -5.88 -14.63 11.60
C ASP A 72 -4.88 -13.47 11.61
N ALA A 73 -4.67 -12.81 10.47
CA ALA A 73 -3.76 -11.66 10.38
C ALA A 73 -4.29 -10.47 11.18
N VAL A 74 -5.61 -10.27 11.21
CA VAL A 74 -6.27 -9.23 12.02
C VAL A 74 -6.16 -9.57 13.50
N GLU A 75 -6.43 -10.82 13.88
CA GLU A 75 -6.39 -11.27 15.27
C GLU A 75 -4.98 -11.27 15.87
N ALA A 76 -3.96 -11.59 15.06
CA ALA A 76 -2.56 -11.51 15.46
C ALA A 76 -2.07 -10.06 15.64
N SER A 77 -2.73 -9.08 15.03
CA SER A 77 -2.22 -7.70 14.99
C SER A 77 -2.79 -6.83 16.12
N ASP A 78 -1.93 -6.22 16.93
CA ASP A 78 -2.34 -5.31 18.00
C ASP A 78 -3.02 -4.05 17.45
N VAL A 79 -2.54 -3.55 16.31
CA VAL A 79 -3.08 -2.36 15.63
C VAL A 79 -3.40 -2.69 14.18
N VAL A 80 -4.60 -2.33 13.74
CA VAL A 80 -5.04 -2.46 12.34
C VAL A 80 -5.38 -1.09 11.77
N ILE A 81 -4.72 -0.73 10.67
CA ILE A 81 -4.86 0.58 10.01
C ILE A 81 -5.48 0.36 8.65
N THR A 82 -6.74 0.78 8.48
CA THR A 82 -7.47 0.65 7.22
C THR A 82 -7.34 1.91 6.37
N MET A 83 -6.90 1.76 5.13
CA MET A 83 -6.60 2.85 4.20
C MET A 83 -7.58 2.84 3.02
N GLY A 84 -8.88 2.75 3.28
CA GLY A 84 -9.93 2.75 2.25
C GLY A 84 -10.30 1.37 1.69
N CYS A 85 -10.28 0.32 2.51
CA CYS A 85 -10.93 -0.96 2.19
C CYS A 85 -12.46 -0.92 2.35
N GLY A 86 -13.01 0.16 2.94
CA GLY A 86 -14.42 0.25 3.30
C GLY A 86 -14.81 -0.82 4.33
N ASP A 87 -16.03 -1.33 4.21
CA ASP A 87 -16.60 -2.37 5.10
C ASP A 87 -16.07 -3.79 4.81
N ALA A 88 -15.17 -3.94 3.83
CA ALA A 88 -14.59 -5.24 3.46
C ALA A 88 -13.53 -5.74 4.46
N CYS A 89 -13.19 -4.94 5.47
CA CYS A 89 -12.25 -5.31 6.53
C CYS A 89 -12.99 -5.94 7.73
N PRO A 90 -12.53 -7.08 8.28
CA PRO A 90 -13.11 -7.67 9.48
C PRO A 90 -13.04 -6.68 10.67
N SER A 91 -14.16 -6.45 11.36
CA SER A 91 -14.31 -5.37 12.35
C SER A 91 -13.84 -5.72 13.78
N SER A 92 -12.93 -6.68 13.95
CA SER A 92 -12.69 -7.31 15.27
C SER A 92 -11.75 -6.57 16.24
N ARG A 93 -11.18 -5.40 15.89
CA ARG A 93 -10.30 -4.64 16.82
C ARG A 93 -10.23 -3.15 16.47
N ALA A 94 -9.77 -2.31 17.41
CA ALA A 94 -9.63 -0.85 17.26
C ALA A 94 -8.93 -0.48 15.94
N SER A 95 -9.73 -0.06 14.95
CA SER A 95 -9.26 0.40 13.66
C SER A 95 -8.92 1.88 13.75
N ALA A 96 -7.64 2.23 13.62
CA ALA A 96 -7.26 3.63 13.38
C ALA A 96 -7.48 3.92 11.90
N THR A 97 -8.63 4.51 11.56
CA THR A 97 -8.92 4.97 10.20
C THR A 97 -8.15 6.27 9.95
N SER A 98 -7.05 6.19 9.21
CA SER A 98 -6.40 7.40 8.71
C SER A 98 -7.15 7.89 7.46
N THR A 99 -8.01 8.90 7.61
CA THR A 99 -8.61 9.64 6.50
C THR A 99 -7.56 10.59 5.88
N GLY A 100 -6.43 10.02 5.45
CA GLY A 100 -5.37 10.74 4.77
C GLY A 100 -5.39 10.40 3.29
N SER A 101 -6.13 11.16 2.49
CA SER A 101 -5.94 11.19 1.04
C SER A 101 -4.61 11.89 0.75
N SER A 102 -3.48 11.21 0.95
CA SER A 102 -2.28 11.57 0.20
C SER A 102 -2.56 11.18 -1.25
N PRO A 103 -2.51 12.13 -2.20
CA PRO A 103 -2.70 11.80 -3.60
C PRO A 103 -1.52 10.92 -4.01
N ILE A 104 -1.76 9.61 -4.16
CA ILE A 104 -0.95 8.82 -5.07
C ILE A 104 -1.27 9.41 -6.45
N PRO A 105 -0.30 9.95 -7.20
CA PRO A 105 -0.59 10.40 -8.55
C PRO A 105 -1.03 9.19 -9.36
N GLU A 106 -2.31 9.16 -9.73
CA GLU A 106 -2.82 8.19 -10.71
C GLU A 106 -2.16 8.51 -12.05
N GLY A 107 -1.05 7.82 -12.32
CA GLY A 107 -0.37 7.86 -13.61
C GLY A 107 -1.36 7.44 -14.69
N LYS A 108 -1.82 8.42 -15.47
CA LYS A 108 -2.69 8.22 -16.63
C LYS A 108 -1.96 7.34 -17.64
N THR A 109 -2.33 6.07 -17.71
CA THR A 109 -1.97 5.20 -18.83
C THR A 109 -2.84 5.58 -20.02
N SER A 110 -2.32 6.43 -20.90
CA SER A 110 -2.80 6.55 -22.28
C SER A 110 -1.74 5.95 -23.21
N PRO A 111 -2.10 5.06 -24.17
CA PRO A 111 -1.15 4.48 -25.10
C PRO A 111 -0.66 5.55 -26.11
N PRO A 112 0.56 5.42 -26.67
CA PRO A 112 1.06 6.37 -27.65
C PRO A 112 0.42 6.08 -29.02
N SER A 113 -0.61 6.84 -29.39
CA SER A 113 -0.94 7.01 -30.81
C SER A 113 -0.05 8.09 -31.40
N ALA A 114 1.07 7.65 -31.97
CA ALA A 114 1.82 8.42 -32.94
C ALA A 114 0.97 8.64 -34.20
N LYS A 115 0.83 9.89 -34.66
CA LYS A 115 0.69 10.25 -36.08
C LYS A 115 0.86 11.77 -36.31
N SER A 116 2.01 12.08 -36.91
CA SER A 116 2.31 13.12 -37.92
C SER A 116 1.89 14.58 -37.77
N ALA A 117 2.92 15.43 -37.86
CA ALA A 117 3.08 16.66 -38.68
C ALA A 117 1.78 17.38 -39.12
N THR A 118 1.68 18.70 -38.99
CA THR A 118 2.33 19.63 -39.92
C THR A 118 2.39 21.05 -39.31
N ARG A 119 3.53 21.73 -39.51
CA ARG A 119 3.72 23.17 -39.26
C ARG A 119 2.81 23.99 -40.19
N SER A 120 2.21 25.06 -39.69
CA SER A 120 1.97 26.24 -40.54
C SER A 120 2.02 27.49 -39.67
N ASN A 121 2.99 28.37 -39.99
CA ASN A 121 2.86 29.79 -39.74
C ASN A 121 1.94 30.34 -40.83
N ASP A 122 0.92 31.09 -40.42
CA ASP A 122 0.55 32.39 -41.00
C ASP A 122 -0.22 33.17 -39.91
#